data_AF-A0A953ZY47-F1
#
_entry.id   AF-A0A953ZY47-F1
#
_cell.length_a   1.000
_cell.length_b   1.000
_cell.length_c   1.000
_cell.angle_alpha   90.00
_cell.angle_beta   90.00
_cell.angle_gamma   90.00
#
_symmetry.space_group_name_H-M   'P 1'
#
loop_
_entity.id
_entity.type
_entity.pdbx_description
1 polymer ?
#
loop_
_entity_poly.entity_id
_entity_poly.type
_entity_poly.pdbx_seq_one_letter_code
_entity_poly.pdbx_strand_id
1 'polypeptide(L)'
;GAAITLLPDDFRMPLVLKDIIGFSVREVGEILDLKEATVKTRVHRARLRLRQVLEHRLPQAELPAPAYSRQVCLDLLQAKQDCLDRGIAMPNAEQIVCERCAAVFASMDLARDVCRSMATGAMPQELRAQVLQRLREGGAAAKEPDPME
;
A
#
# COMPACT_ATOMS: atom_id res chain seq x y z
N GLY A 1 5.51 -7.75 13.65
CA GLY A 1 5.99 -8.68 12.62
C GLY A 1 4.99 -9.79 12.30
N ALA A 2 4.59 -10.59 13.31
CA ALA A 2 3.85 -11.85 13.11
C ALA A 2 2.52 -11.78 12.33
N ALA A 3 1.84 -10.63 12.26
CA ALA A 3 0.59 -10.52 11.49
C ALA A 3 0.82 -10.50 9.96
N ILE A 4 1.95 -9.97 9.50
CA ILE A 4 2.27 -9.91 8.06
C ILE A 4 2.58 -11.30 7.52
N THR A 5 3.22 -12.15 8.31
CA THR A 5 3.55 -13.53 7.91
C THR A 5 2.31 -14.39 7.71
N LEU A 6 1.14 -13.98 8.21
CA LEU A 6 -0.13 -14.67 7.99
C LEU A 6 -0.78 -14.32 6.64
N LEU A 7 -0.30 -13.29 5.94
CA LEU A 7 -0.82 -12.95 4.61
C LEU A 7 -0.30 -13.95 3.57
N PRO A 8 -1.10 -14.38 2.58
CA PRO A 8 -0.60 -15.14 1.43
C PRO A 8 0.51 -14.38 0.70
N ASP A 9 1.46 -15.09 0.08
CA ASP A 9 2.64 -14.48 -0.56
C ASP A 9 2.29 -13.44 -1.62
N ASP A 10 1.23 -13.69 -2.40
CA ASP A 10 0.70 -12.79 -3.42
C ASP A 10 0.32 -11.39 -2.89
N PHE A 11 0.02 -11.28 -1.59
CA PHE A 11 -0.33 -10.03 -0.92
C PHE A 11 0.80 -9.56 -0.01
N ARG A 12 1.52 -10.49 0.60
CA ARG A 12 2.63 -10.22 1.53
C ARG A 12 3.78 -9.51 0.83
N MET A 13 4.24 -10.04 -0.30
CA MET A 13 5.42 -9.49 -1.00
C MET A 13 5.20 -8.05 -1.49
N PRO A 14 4.10 -7.71 -2.19
CA PRO A 14 3.82 -6.33 -2.57
C PRO A 14 3.73 -5.39 -1.35
N LEU A 15 3.11 -5.83 -0.25
CA LEU A 15 2.96 -5.03 0.95
C LEU A 15 4.30 -4.75 1.62
N VAL A 16 5.14 -5.78 1.79
CA VAL A 16 6.48 -5.65 2.40
C VAL A 16 7.34 -4.69 1.59
N LEU A 17 7.41 -4.87 0.27
CA LEU A 17 8.21 -4.00 -0.59
C LEU A 17 7.70 -2.55 -0.57
N LYS A 18 6.38 -2.33 -0.62
CA LYS A 18 5.77 -1.00 -0.67
C LYS A 18 5.80 -0.24 0.66
N ASP A 19 5.39 -0.89 1.75
CA ASP A 19 5.05 -0.24 3.02
C ASP A 19 6.13 -0.42 4.10
N ILE A 20 6.95 -1.48 4.03
CA ILE A 20 8.07 -1.71 4.96
C ILE A 20 9.37 -1.21 4.35
N ILE A 21 9.72 -1.70 3.16
CA ILE A 21 10.99 -1.34 2.50
C ILE A 21 10.89 0.04 1.82
N GLY A 22 9.68 0.46 1.47
CA GLY A 22 9.43 1.80 0.93
C GLY A 22 9.69 1.94 -0.57
N PHE A 23 9.61 0.86 -1.35
CA PHE A 23 9.54 0.93 -2.80
C PHE A 23 8.27 1.65 -3.29
N SER A 24 8.37 2.36 -4.40
CA SER A 24 7.22 2.92 -5.12
C SER A 24 6.43 1.81 -5.81
N VAL A 25 5.17 2.09 -6.17
CA VAL A 25 4.32 1.10 -6.88
C VAL A 25 5.00 0.61 -8.16
N ARG A 26 5.64 1.52 -8.91
CA ARG A 26 6.39 1.20 -10.13
C ARG A 26 7.57 0.27 -9.84
N GLU A 27 8.42 0.62 -8.87
CA GLU A 27 9.57 -0.22 -8.48
C GLU A 27 9.11 -1.60 -8.00
N VAL A 28 8.02 -1.71 -7.24
CA VAL A 28 7.46 -3.01 -6.83
C VAL A 28 6.98 -3.81 -8.03
N GLY A 29 6.38 -3.17 -9.03
CA GLY A 29 5.98 -3.81 -10.28
C GLY A 29 7.19 -4.35 -11.05
N GLU A 30 8.27 -3.57 -11.14
CA GLU A 30 9.55 -4.00 -11.73
C GLU A 30 10.15 -5.21 -10.97
N ILE A 31 10.10 -5.21 -9.64
CA ILE A 31 10.65 -6.29 -8.79
C ILE A 31 9.86 -7.60 -8.91
N LEU A 32 8.53 -7.52 -8.96
CA LEU A 32 7.65 -8.69 -8.91
C LEU A 32 7.12 -9.13 -10.29
N ASP A 33 7.55 -8.46 -11.36
CA ASP A 33 7.00 -8.61 -12.71
C ASP A 33 5.47 -8.47 -12.77
N LEU A 34 4.97 -7.38 -12.17
CA LEU A 34 3.54 -7.09 -12.08
C LEU A 34 3.22 -5.71 -12.67
N LYS A 35 2.06 -5.61 -13.33
CA LYS A 35 1.48 -4.31 -13.72
C LYS A 35 1.24 -3.46 -12.46
N GLU A 36 1.48 -2.15 -12.54
CA GLU A 36 1.25 -1.22 -11.42
C GLU A 36 -0.18 -1.31 -10.84
N ALA A 37 -1.18 -1.47 -11.69
CA ALA A 37 -2.58 -1.66 -11.26
C ALA A 37 -2.75 -2.93 -10.40
N THR A 38 -2.03 -4.01 -10.73
CA THR A 38 -2.01 -5.26 -9.95
C THR A 38 -1.31 -5.05 -8.61
N VAL A 39 -0.20 -4.30 -8.58
CA VAL A 39 0.49 -3.94 -7.34
C VAL A 39 -0.44 -3.14 -6.42
N LYS A 40 -1.10 -2.09 -6.92
CA LYS A 40 -2.04 -1.27 -6.14
C LYS A 40 -3.16 -2.11 -5.53
N THR A 41 -3.81 -2.95 -6.35
CA THR A 41 -4.90 -3.82 -5.88
C THR A 41 -4.43 -4.87 -4.87
N ARG A 42 -3.25 -5.48 -5.08
CA ARG A 42 -2.68 -6.44 -4.11
C ARG A 42 -2.29 -5.77 -2.79
N VAL A 43 -1.65 -4.61 -2.82
CA VAL A 43 -1.30 -3.84 -1.61
C VAL A 43 -2.57 -3.41 -0.86
N HIS A 44 -3.57 -2.89 -1.55
CA HIS A 44 -4.85 -2.53 -0.94
C HIS A 44 -5.50 -3.72 -0.22
N ARG A 45 -5.61 -4.87 -0.91
CA ARG A 45 -6.15 -6.10 -0.33
C ARG A 45 -5.30 -6.62 0.84
N ALA A 46 -3.99 -6.48 0.76
CA ALA A 46 -3.08 -6.84 1.84
C ALA A 46 -3.32 -5.98 3.09
N ARG A 47 -3.49 -4.66 2.94
CA ARG A 47 -3.82 -3.73 4.03
C ARG A 47 -5.18 -4.07 4.68
N LEU A 48 -6.19 -4.39 3.87
CA LEU A 48 -7.51 -4.83 4.38
C LEU A 48 -7.41 -6.12 5.20
N ARG A 49 -6.70 -7.13 4.69
CA ARG A 49 -6.48 -8.39 5.40
C ARG A 49 -5.68 -8.18 6.68
N LEU A 50 -4.63 -7.36 6.63
CA LEU A 50 -3.84 -7.03 7.81
C LEU A 50 -4.70 -6.33 8.88
N ARG A 51 -5.59 -5.42 8.46
CA ARG A 51 -6.56 -4.80 9.37
C ARG A 51 -7.46 -5.83 10.04
N GLN A 52 -8.00 -6.80 9.29
CA GLN A 52 -8.84 -7.87 9.86
C GLN A 52 -8.07 -8.71 10.90
N VAL A 53 -6.81 -9.07 10.61
CA VAL A 53 -5.95 -9.80 11.57
C VAL A 53 -5.68 -8.95 12.82
N LEU A 54 -5.57 -7.63 12.67
CA LEU A 54 -5.33 -6.70 13.76
C LEU A 54 -6.61 -6.20 14.44
N GLU A 55 -7.80 -6.53 13.93
CA GLU A 55 -9.08 -5.92 14.32
C GLU A 55 -9.35 -6.02 15.83
N HIS A 56 -8.97 -7.14 16.45
CA HIS A 56 -9.09 -7.38 17.90
C HIS A 56 -8.09 -6.56 18.74
N ARG A 57 -7.07 -5.98 18.12
CA ARG A 57 -6.03 -5.15 18.75
C ARG A 57 -6.17 -3.67 18.38
N LEU A 58 -7.09 -3.34 17.49
CA LEU A 58 -7.38 -1.98 17.08
C LEU A 58 -8.51 -1.41 17.94
N PRO A 59 -8.45 -0.13 18.33
CA PRO A 59 -9.56 0.51 19.02
C PRO A 59 -10.80 0.49 18.12
N GLN A 60 -11.86 -0.13 18.62
CA GLN A 60 -13.18 -0.15 18.00
C GLN A 60 -13.92 1.10 18.46
N ALA A 61 -13.96 2.13 17.62
CA ALA A 61 -14.74 3.34 17.87
C ALA A 61 -16.04 3.31 17.05
N GLU A 62 -17.15 3.70 17.65
CA GLU A 62 -18.38 3.96 16.91
C GLU A 62 -18.13 5.11 15.92
N LEU A 63 -18.48 4.89 14.65
CA LEU A 63 -18.30 5.89 13.61
C LEU A 63 -19.53 6.82 13.57
N PRO A 64 -19.35 8.15 13.59
CA PRO A 64 -20.46 9.08 13.45
C PRO A 64 -21.14 8.95 12.07
N ALA A 65 -22.35 9.47 11.95
CA ALA A 65 -23.10 9.47 10.69
C ALA A 65 -22.32 10.24 9.60
N PRO A 66 -22.40 9.83 8.31
CA PRO A 66 -21.72 10.54 7.24
C PRO A 66 -22.36 11.91 7.00
N ALA A 67 -21.53 12.95 6.87
CA ALA A 67 -21.97 14.29 6.49
C ALA A 67 -22.26 14.42 4.97
N TYR A 68 -21.79 13.46 4.16
CA TYR A 68 -21.88 13.48 2.70
C TYR A 68 -22.68 12.31 2.15
N SER A 69 -23.06 12.41 0.88
CA SER A 69 -23.64 11.31 0.14
C SER A 69 -22.65 10.14 0.02
N ARG A 70 -23.19 8.93 -0.18
CA ARG A 70 -22.38 7.71 -0.39
C ARG A 70 -21.32 7.90 -1.48
N GLN A 71 -21.68 8.56 -2.58
CA GLN A 71 -20.76 8.76 -3.70
C GLN A 71 -19.56 9.63 -3.30
N VAL A 72 -19.81 10.77 -2.65
CA VAL A 72 -18.74 11.67 -2.19
C VAL A 72 -17.83 10.97 -1.17
N CYS A 73 -18.40 10.17 -0.26
CA CYS A 73 -17.59 9.35 0.66
C CYS A 73 -16.67 8.36 -0.08
N LEU A 74 -17.14 7.72 -1.16
CA LEU A 74 -16.33 6.80 -1.96
C LEU A 74 -15.23 7.55 -2.73
N ASP A 75 -15.54 8.71 -3.30
CA ASP A 75 -14.58 9.53 -4.04
C ASP A 75 -13.45 10.03 -3.11
N LEU A 76 -13.79 10.49 -1.90
CA LEU A 76 -12.80 10.87 -0.88
C LEU A 76 -11.95 9.68 -0.45
N LEU A 77 -12.56 8.51 -0.26
CA LEU A 77 -11.84 7.28 0.07
C LEU A 77 -10.86 6.89 -1.03
N GLN A 78 -11.25 7.01 -2.29
CA GLN A 78 -10.39 6.75 -3.44
C GLN A 78 -9.20 7.72 -3.48
N ALA A 79 -9.47 9.02 -3.31
CA ALA A 79 -8.42 10.05 -3.26
C ALA A 79 -7.41 9.80 -2.13
N LYS A 80 -7.88 9.36 -0.95
CA LYS A 80 -7.00 8.98 0.16
C LYS A 80 -6.13 7.77 -0.19
N GLN A 81 -6.68 6.76 -0.86
CA GLN A 81 -5.91 5.60 -1.31
C GLN A 81 -4.81 5.98 -2.31
N ASP A 82 -5.12 6.86 -3.27
CA ASP A 82 -4.13 7.35 -4.23
C ASP A 82 -2.98 8.11 -3.55
N CYS A 83 -3.29 8.93 -2.54
CA CYS A 83 -2.29 9.61 -1.72
C CYS A 83 -1.38 8.59 -1.00
N LEU A 84 -1.97 7.56 -0.41
CA LEU A 84 -1.21 6.50 0.25
C LEU A 84 -0.27 5.77 -0.71
N ASP A 85 -0.74 5.43 -1.91
CA ASP A 85 0.06 4.72 -2.91
C ASP A 85 1.23 5.58 -3.41
N ARG A 86 1.00 6.89 -3.57
CA ARG A 86 2.04 7.88 -3.89
C ARG A 86 2.96 8.20 -2.72
N GLY A 87 2.56 7.87 -1.49
CA GLY A 87 3.32 8.19 -0.28
C GLY A 87 3.26 9.65 0.13
N ILE A 88 2.20 10.35 -0.25
CA ILE A 88 1.96 11.76 0.11
C ILE A 88 0.80 11.88 1.10
N ALA A 89 0.77 12.96 1.87
CA ALA A 89 -0.38 13.32 2.69
C ALA A 89 -1.55 13.77 1.79
N MET A 90 -2.78 13.57 2.27
CA MET A 90 -3.96 14.07 1.57
C MET A 90 -4.02 15.60 1.71
N PRO A 91 -4.06 16.37 0.61
CA PRO A 91 -4.10 17.83 0.68
C PRO A 91 -5.43 18.31 1.26
N ASN A 92 -5.38 19.38 2.07
CA ASN A 92 -6.55 20.05 2.65
C ASN A 92 -7.53 19.12 3.38
N ALA A 93 -7.02 18.03 3.98
CA ALA A 93 -7.86 17.03 4.63
C ALA A 93 -8.78 17.64 5.70
N GLU A 94 -8.27 18.58 6.50
CA GLU A 94 -9.03 19.27 7.56
C GLU A 94 -10.22 20.10 7.06
N GLN A 95 -10.22 20.49 5.78
CA GLN A 95 -11.27 21.33 5.18
C GLN A 95 -12.31 20.52 4.41
N ILE A 96 -11.93 19.32 3.94
CA ILE A 96 -12.72 18.53 2.97
C ILE A 96 -13.25 17.23 3.61
N VAL A 97 -12.58 16.72 4.63
CA VAL A 97 -12.86 15.41 5.21
C VAL A 97 -13.73 15.59 6.47
N CYS A 98 -14.96 15.08 6.43
CA CYS A 98 -15.82 15.06 7.60
C CYS A 98 -15.29 14.10 8.68
N GLU A 99 -15.79 14.25 9.92
CA GLU A 99 -15.36 13.47 11.09
C GLU A 99 -15.38 11.94 10.86
N ARG A 100 -16.43 11.43 10.20
CA ARG A 100 -16.52 10.01 9.84
C ARG A 100 -15.39 9.59 8.88
N CYS A 101 -15.13 10.38 7.84
CA CYS A 101 -14.09 10.04 6.87
C CYS A 101 -12.69 10.17 7.51
N ALA A 102 -12.50 11.12 8.43
CA ALA A 102 -11.25 11.29 9.16
C ALA A 102 -10.94 10.05 10.03
N ALA A 103 -11.94 9.53 10.75
CA ALA A 103 -11.80 8.30 11.53
C ALA A 103 -11.46 7.08 10.65
N VAL A 104 -12.10 6.95 9.48
CA VAL A 104 -11.77 5.89 8.51
C VAL A 104 -10.35 6.05 7.99
N PHE A 105 -9.92 7.27 7.65
CA PHE A 105 -8.58 7.52 7.11
C PHE A 105 -7.49 7.25 8.15
N ALA A 106 -7.71 7.61 9.41
CA ALA A 106 -6.81 7.28 10.51
C ALA A 106 -6.58 5.77 10.64
N SER A 107 -7.64 4.96 10.50
CA SER A 107 -7.51 3.49 10.50
C SER A 107 -6.72 2.94 9.30
N MET A 108 -6.65 3.68 8.19
CA MET A 108 -5.85 3.30 7.00
C MET A 108 -4.38 3.66 7.20
N ASP A 109 -4.13 4.84 7.73
CA ASP A 109 -2.77 5.33 8.02
C ASP A 109 -2.09 4.43 9.06
N LEU A 110 -2.82 3.97 10.08
CA LEU A 110 -2.30 3.09 11.11
C LEU A 110 -1.66 1.80 10.57
N ALA A 111 -2.27 1.14 9.59
CA ALA A 111 -1.70 -0.08 9.01
C ALA A 111 -0.35 0.20 8.33
N ARG A 112 -0.22 1.35 7.68
CA ARG A 112 1.02 1.80 7.04
C ARG A 112 2.08 2.16 8.09
N ASP A 113 1.69 2.88 9.13
CA ASP A 113 2.61 3.33 10.17
C ASP A 113 3.16 2.16 10.98
N VAL A 114 2.30 1.17 11.28
CA VAL A 114 2.74 -0.10 11.87
C VAL A 114 3.77 -0.78 10.95
N CYS A 115 3.49 -0.89 9.64
CA CYS A 115 4.44 -1.45 8.68
C CYS A 115 5.79 -0.70 8.66
N ARG A 116 5.77 0.63 8.65
CA ARG A 116 6.99 1.46 8.69
C ARG A 116 7.78 1.29 9.98
N SER A 117 7.11 1.22 11.13
CA SER A 117 7.77 1.04 12.43
C SER A 117 8.52 -0.29 12.55
N MET A 118 8.18 -1.28 11.71
CA MET A 118 8.85 -2.58 11.66
C MET A 118 10.11 -2.59 10.79
N ALA A 119 10.34 -1.56 9.97
CA ALA A 119 11.56 -1.46 9.19
C ALA A 119 12.73 -1.04 10.10
N THR A 120 13.69 -1.95 10.33
CA THR A 120 14.93 -1.62 11.03
C THR A 120 15.88 -0.87 10.08
N GLY A 121 15.89 0.45 10.18
CA GLY A 121 16.74 1.33 9.36
C GLY A 121 16.27 1.47 7.91
N ALA A 122 16.65 2.58 7.28
CA ALA A 122 16.41 2.78 5.84
C ALA A 122 17.49 2.03 5.03
N MET A 123 17.07 1.31 3.99
CA MET A 123 18.02 0.72 3.03
C MET A 123 18.87 1.84 2.39
N PRO A 124 20.21 1.74 2.38
CA PRO A 124 21.08 2.71 1.71
C PRO A 124 20.70 2.90 0.24
N GLN A 125 20.71 4.14 -0.25
CA GLN A 125 20.27 4.47 -1.62
C GLN A 125 21.11 3.76 -2.68
N GLU A 126 22.40 3.57 -2.44
CA GLU A 126 23.31 2.86 -3.33
C GLU A 126 22.88 1.39 -3.51
N LEU A 127 22.60 0.70 -2.41
CA LEU A 127 22.13 -0.69 -2.46
C LEU A 127 20.78 -0.80 -3.17
N ARG A 128 19.87 0.14 -2.90
CA ARG A 128 18.57 0.21 -3.59
C ARG A 128 18.76 0.36 -5.11
N ALA A 129 19.63 1.26 -5.54
CA ALA A 129 19.93 1.47 -6.96
C ALA A 129 20.50 0.21 -7.61
N GLN A 130 21.43 -0.47 -6.93
CA GLN A 130 22.01 -1.72 -7.40
C GLN A 130 20.98 -2.84 -7.56
N VAL A 131 20.07 -3.00 -6.60
CA VAL A 131 18.97 -4.00 -6.68
C VAL A 131 18.10 -3.73 -7.90
N LEU A 132 17.66 -2.49 -8.10
CA LEU A 132 16.83 -2.12 -9.25
C LEU A 132 17.54 -2.31 -10.59
N GLN A 133 18.84 -1.99 -10.65
CA GLN A 133 19.64 -2.21 -11.84
C GLN A 133 19.73 -3.69 -12.18
N ARG A 134 20.06 -4.54 -11.20
CA ARG A 134 20.14 -6.01 -11.38
C ARG A 134 18.84 -6.61 -11.88
N LEU A 135 17.71 -6.13 -11.37
CA LEU A 135 16.38 -6.60 -11.81
C LEU A 135 16.08 -6.22 -13.25
N ARG A 136 16.47 -5.02 -13.68
CA ARG A 136 16.32 -4.59 -15.08
C ARG A 136 17.21 -5.38 -16.03
N GLU A 137 18.45 -5.64 -15.62
CA GLU A 137 19.41 -6.45 -16.38
C GLU A 137 18.96 -7.93 -16.48
N GLY A 138 18.39 -8.48 -15.40
CA GLY A 138 17.84 -9.85 -15.39
C GLY A 138 16.50 -9.98 -16.12
N GLY A 139 15.62 -8.97 -16.05
CA GLY A 139 14.33 -8.95 -16.74
C GLY A 139 14.47 -8.74 -18.26
N ALA A 140 15.54 -8.09 -18.72
CA ALA A 140 15.85 -7.97 -20.15
C ALA A 140 16.20 -9.32 -20.81
N ALA A 141 16.66 -10.31 -20.04
CA ALA A 141 16.96 -11.65 -20.54
C ALA A 141 15.73 -12.57 -20.63
N ALA A 142 14.61 -12.22 -20.01
CA ALA A 142 13.39 -13.06 -19.95
C ALA A 142 12.29 -12.66 -20.95
N LYS A 143 12.54 -11.64 -21.79
CA LYS A 143 11.56 -11.17 -22.78
C LYS A 143 11.80 -11.84 -24.13
N GLU A 144 11.61 -13.15 -24.22
CA GLU A 144 11.32 -13.79 -25.51
C GLU A 144 9.95 -13.30 -26.00
N PRO A 145 9.81 -12.90 -27.27
CA PRO A 145 8.54 -12.45 -27.80
C PRO A 145 7.54 -13.60 -27.81
N ASP A 146 6.39 -13.35 -27.21
CA ASP A 146 5.18 -14.18 -27.31
C ASP A 146 4.86 -14.44 -28.79
N PRO A 147 4.97 -15.68 -29.30
CA PRO A 147 4.55 -16.00 -30.65
C PRO A 147 3.02 -16.09 -30.65
N MET A 148 2.40 -14.94 -30.88
CA MET A 148 1.15 -14.75 -31.61
C MET A 148 0.21 -15.97 -31.66
N GLU A 149 -0.81 -15.99 -30.79
CA GLU A 149 -2.13 -16.58 -31.08
C GLU A 149 -3.26 -15.67 -30.56
#